data_AF-A0A3C0FV74-F1
#
_entry.id   AF-A0A3C0FV74-F1
#
_cell.length_a   1.000
_cell.length_b   1.000
_cell.length_c   1.000
_cell.angle_alpha   90.00
_cell.angle_beta   90.00
_cell.angle_gamma   90.00
#
_symmetry.space_group_name_H-M   'P 1'
#
loop_
_entity.id
_entity.type
_entity.pdbx_description
1 polymer ?
#
loop_
_entity_poly.entity_id
_entity_poly.type
_entity_poly.pdbx_seq_one_letter_code
_entity_poly.pdbx_strand_id
1 'polypeptide(L)'
;GWFNKEMNTIDDYKGLKMRIPGLGGEVVKAAGANVVNLPGGEIPPALQSGAIDATEWVGPYNDLAFGLYKSAKYYYYPGWHEPATVLDNFINLDAWNALPDDLKAIVEQANRAVNQMVLSEFTARNVQALDTLR
;
A
#
# COMPACT_ATOMS: atom_id res chain seq x y z
N GLY A 1 -3.07 3.43 8.00
CA GLY A 1 -2.57 2.07 8.29
C GLY A 1 -3.40 1.42 9.37
N TRP A 2 -3.32 0.10 9.48
CA TRP A 2 -4.04 -0.74 10.44
C TRP A 2 -3.16 -1.11 11.62
N PHE A 3 -3.66 -0.90 12.85
CA PHE A 3 -2.91 -1.11 14.08
C PHE A 3 -3.74 -1.86 15.13
N ASN A 4 -3.06 -2.68 15.95
CA ASN A 4 -3.67 -3.38 17.08
C ASN A 4 -3.66 -2.59 18.40
N LYS A 5 -3.00 -1.43 18.42
CA LYS A 5 -3.00 -0.47 19.53
C LYS A 5 -3.15 0.95 19.00
N GLU A 6 -3.56 1.86 19.87
CA GLU A 6 -3.54 3.28 19.54
C GLU A 6 -2.10 3.80 19.44
N MET A 7 -1.91 4.79 18.58
CA MET A 7 -0.67 5.50 18.31
C MET A 7 -0.92 6.98 18.58
N ASN A 8 -0.54 7.44 19.78
CA ASN A 8 -0.82 8.79 20.26
C ASN A 8 0.45 9.64 20.41
N THR A 9 1.59 8.97 20.60
CA THR A 9 2.90 9.59 20.82
C THR A 9 3.96 8.91 19.98
N ILE A 10 5.11 9.57 19.80
CA ILE A 10 6.24 8.97 19.08
C ILE A 10 6.77 7.72 19.78
N ASP A 11 6.65 7.63 21.11
CA ASP A 11 7.09 6.48 21.89
C ASP A 11 6.30 5.21 21.58
N ASP A 12 5.07 5.33 21.05
CA ASP A 12 4.26 4.17 20.66
C ASP A 12 4.87 3.38 19.50
N TYR A 13 5.79 3.98 18.73
CA TYR A 13 6.52 3.29 17.67
C TYR A 13 7.64 2.39 18.22
N LYS A 14 8.14 2.61 19.44
CA LYS A 14 9.24 1.82 20.00
C LYS A 14 8.85 0.35 20.09
N GLY A 15 9.58 -0.50 19.37
CA GLY A 15 9.36 -1.95 19.33
C GLY A 15 8.16 -2.40 18.50
N LEU A 16 7.37 -1.48 17.92
CA LEU A 16 6.24 -1.82 17.06
C LEU A 16 6.72 -2.62 15.84
N LYS A 17 6.21 -3.84 15.65
CA LYS A 17 6.50 -4.64 14.45
C LYS A 17 5.55 -4.21 13.33
N MET A 18 6.00 -3.34 12.44
CA MET A 18 5.15 -2.78 11.39
C MET A 18 5.58 -3.27 10.01
N ARG A 19 4.64 -3.80 9.24
CA ARG A 19 4.83 -3.98 7.81
C ARG A 19 4.60 -2.65 7.11
N ILE A 20 5.66 -2.04 6.61
CA ILE A 20 5.67 -0.79 5.85
C ILE A 20 6.94 -0.73 4.97
N PRO A 21 6.83 -0.74 3.64
CA PRO A 21 7.98 -0.71 2.75
C PRO A 21 8.46 0.73 2.48
N GLY A 22 9.55 0.83 1.72
CA GLY A 22 10.03 2.09 1.14
C GLY A 22 10.50 3.13 2.17
N LEU A 23 10.48 4.40 1.77
CA LEU A 23 10.97 5.51 2.59
C LEU A 23 10.14 5.72 3.87
N GLY A 24 8.85 5.41 3.84
CA GLY A 24 8.01 5.41 5.04
C GLY A 24 8.52 4.46 6.11
N GLY A 25 8.99 3.28 5.69
CA GLY A 25 9.62 2.31 6.58
C GLY A 25 10.89 2.85 7.25
N GLU A 26 11.77 3.52 6.50
CA GLU A 26 12.99 4.11 7.08
C GLU A 26 12.67 5.20 8.12
N VAL A 27 11.64 6.01 7.90
CA VAL A 27 11.18 7.01 8.88
C VAL A 27 10.60 6.35 10.13
N VAL A 28 9.74 5.34 9.97
CA VAL A 28 9.12 4.61 11.09
C VAL A 28 10.16 3.81 11.88
N LYS A 29 11.18 3.27 11.21
CA LYS A 29 12.35 2.65 11.83
C LYS A 29 13.16 3.66 12.65
N ALA A 30 13.39 4.87 12.11
CA ALA A 30 14.05 5.95 12.84
C ALA A 30 13.25 6.38 14.09
N ALA A 31 11.92 6.23 14.08
CA ALA A 31 11.06 6.42 15.25
C ALA A 31 11.10 5.25 16.27
N GLY A 32 11.85 4.17 16.00
CA GLY A 32 12.09 3.06 16.92
C GLY A 32 11.26 1.80 16.65
N ALA A 33 10.53 1.74 15.53
CA ALA A 33 9.78 0.55 15.15
C ALA A 33 10.67 -0.52 14.49
N ASN A 34 10.22 -1.77 14.59
CA ASN A 34 10.79 -2.92 13.90
C ASN A 34 10.07 -3.09 12.55
N VAL A 35 10.68 -2.63 11.46
CA VAL A 35 10.09 -2.76 10.12
C VAL A 35 10.23 -4.19 9.61
N VAL A 36 9.12 -4.74 9.10
CA VAL A 36 9.05 -6.09 8.53
C VAL A 36 8.66 -5.99 7.06
N ASN A 37 9.40 -6.67 6.18
CA ASN A 37 9.05 -6.76 4.76
C ASN A 37 8.35 -8.08 4.49
N LEU A 38 7.10 -8.00 4.03
CA LEU A 38 6.29 -9.16 3.63
C LEU A 38 5.64 -8.90 2.26
N PRO A 39 5.55 -9.93 1.40
CA PRO A 39 4.65 -9.93 0.25
C PRO A 39 3.20 -9.68 0.68
N GLY A 40 2.39 -9.06 -0.19
CA GLY A 40 1.01 -8.70 0.13
C GLY A 40 0.16 -9.85 0.66
N GLY A 41 0.26 -11.04 0.04
CA GLY A 41 -0.50 -12.23 0.44
C GLY A 41 -0.18 -12.75 1.85
N GLU A 42 0.96 -12.36 2.42
CA GLU A 42 1.39 -12.76 3.76
C GLU A 42 0.97 -11.77 4.86
N ILE A 43 0.48 -10.58 4.49
CA ILE A 43 0.08 -9.55 5.46
C ILE A 43 -1.09 -10.03 6.34
N PRO A 44 -2.22 -10.54 5.80
CA PRO A 44 -3.34 -10.96 6.65
C PRO A 44 -2.97 -12.05 7.67
N PRO A 45 -2.30 -13.17 7.31
CA PRO A 45 -1.93 -14.19 8.29
C PRO A 45 -0.85 -13.70 9.27
N ALA A 46 0.09 -12.83 8.86
CA ALA A 46 1.07 -12.25 9.77
C ALA A 46 0.42 -11.32 10.81
N LEU A 47 -0.57 -10.54 10.40
CA LEU A 47 -1.33 -9.66 11.30
C LEU A 47 -2.21 -10.49 12.24
N GLN A 48 -2.89 -11.52 11.72
CA GLN A 48 -3.75 -12.40 12.51
C GLN A 48 -2.98 -13.19 13.59
N SER A 49 -1.78 -13.67 13.26
CA SER A 49 -0.92 -14.41 14.19
C SER A 49 -0.18 -13.53 15.19
N GLY A 50 -0.18 -12.21 15.01
CA GLY A 50 0.62 -11.28 15.80
C GLY A 50 2.11 -11.28 15.45
N ALA A 51 2.51 -11.87 14.32
CA ALA A 51 3.87 -11.74 13.81
C ALA A 51 4.20 -10.26 13.53
N ILE A 52 3.24 -9.50 13.00
CA ILE A 52 3.27 -8.03 12.93
C ILE A 52 2.14 -7.43 13.78
N ASP A 53 2.40 -6.26 14.36
CA ASP A 53 1.45 -5.53 15.22
C ASP A 53 0.64 -4.50 14.42
N ALA A 54 1.19 -4.07 13.28
CA ALA A 54 0.61 -3.08 12.40
C ALA A 54 1.02 -3.30 10.95
N THR A 55 0.21 -2.80 10.02
CA THR A 55 0.51 -2.81 8.59
C THR A 55 -0.08 -1.59 7.91
N GLU A 56 0.53 -1.19 6.81
CA GLU A 56 -0.14 -0.39 5.79
C GLU A 56 -0.27 -1.21 4.49
N TRP A 57 -1.10 -0.73 3.55
CA TRP A 57 -1.25 -1.37 2.25
C TRP A 57 -1.57 -0.35 1.15
N VAL A 58 -2.83 0.10 1.02
CA VAL A 58 -3.17 1.12 0.01
C VAL A 58 -4.24 2.09 0.51
N GLY A 59 -5.35 1.57 1.02
CA GLY A 59 -6.52 2.39 1.31
C GLY A 59 -7.80 1.56 1.37
N PRO A 60 -8.95 2.19 1.69
CA PRO A 60 -10.16 1.48 2.11
C PRO A 60 -10.58 0.34 1.18
N TYR A 61 -10.55 0.55 -0.14
CA TYR A 61 -10.99 -0.45 -1.11
C TYR A 61 -10.18 -1.75 -1.05
N ASN A 62 -8.86 -1.64 -1.15
CA ASN A 62 -7.98 -2.82 -1.11
C ASN A 62 -7.86 -3.39 0.29
N ASP A 63 -7.79 -2.54 1.30
CA ASP A 63 -7.66 -2.95 2.70
C ASP A 63 -8.87 -3.76 3.17
N LEU A 64 -10.08 -3.38 2.73
CA LEU A 64 -11.32 -4.14 2.93
C LEU A 64 -11.24 -5.51 2.25
N ALA A 65 -10.79 -5.56 0.99
CA ALA A 65 -10.64 -6.81 0.26
C ALA A 65 -9.63 -7.77 0.92
N PHE A 66 -8.56 -7.22 1.52
CA PHE A 66 -7.58 -7.99 2.29
C PHE A 66 -8.10 -8.41 3.67
N GLY A 67 -9.22 -7.86 4.13
CA GLY A 67 -9.82 -8.19 5.41
C GLY A 67 -8.99 -7.75 6.61
N LEU A 68 -8.16 -6.70 6.48
CA LEU A 68 -7.22 -6.27 7.53
C LEU A 68 -7.95 -5.87 8.83
N TYR A 69 -9.15 -5.32 8.69
CA TYR A 69 -10.05 -4.94 9.79
C TYR A 69 -10.45 -6.11 10.71
N LYS A 70 -10.30 -7.36 10.26
CA LYS A 70 -10.59 -8.55 11.08
C LYS A 70 -9.52 -8.82 12.13
N SER A 71 -8.31 -8.31 11.89
CA SER A 71 -7.12 -8.60 12.70
C SER A 71 -6.44 -7.33 13.25
N ALA A 72 -6.98 -6.15 12.94
CA ALA A 72 -6.54 -4.86 13.47
C ALA A 72 -7.73 -3.92 13.67
N LYS A 73 -7.73 -3.22 14.80
CA LYS A 73 -8.87 -2.42 15.25
C LYS A 73 -8.78 -0.95 14.83
N TYR A 74 -7.58 -0.38 14.80
CA TYR A 74 -7.41 1.05 14.59
C TYR A 74 -6.94 1.35 13.18
N TYR A 75 -7.72 2.14 12.44
CA TYR A 75 -7.40 2.55 11.09
C TYR A 75 -6.99 4.04 11.06
N TYR A 76 -5.68 4.29 11.02
CA TYR A 76 -5.09 5.63 11.05
C TYR A 76 -4.99 6.27 9.65
N TYR A 77 -5.23 7.58 9.59
CA TYR A 77 -5.05 8.44 8.42
C TYR A 77 -4.37 9.76 8.85
N PRO A 78 -3.73 10.51 7.94
CA PRO A 78 -3.43 10.18 6.54
C PRO A 78 -2.24 9.21 6.39
N GLY A 79 -2.16 8.54 5.23
CA GLY A 79 -0.96 7.80 4.80
C GLY A 79 0.12 8.75 4.30
N TRP A 80 0.77 9.47 5.22
CA TRP A 80 1.76 10.52 4.90
C TRP A 80 2.96 10.01 4.10
N HIS A 81 3.27 8.72 4.18
CA HIS A 81 4.38 8.09 3.47
C HIS A 81 4.11 7.91 1.98
N GLU A 82 2.84 7.87 1.60
CA GLU A 82 2.36 7.57 0.25
C GLU A 82 1.20 8.50 -0.15
N PRO A 83 1.46 9.82 -0.32
CA PRO A 83 0.41 10.79 -0.64
C PRO A 83 -0.15 10.64 -2.07
N ALA A 84 0.64 10.07 -2.99
CA ALA A 84 0.29 9.87 -4.39
C ALA A 84 1.17 8.77 -5.01
N THR A 85 0.94 7.52 -4.61
CA THR A 85 1.70 6.37 -5.14
C THR A 85 1.43 6.20 -6.63
N VAL A 86 2.51 6.20 -7.42
CA VAL A 86 2.48 5.91 -8.86
C VAL A 86 3.08 4.52 -9.05
N LEU A 87 2.42 3.71 -9.87
CA LEU A 87 2.89 2.38 -10.25
C LEU A 87 3.65 2.46 -11.58
N ASP A 88 4.69 1.65 -11.71
CA ASP A 88 5.55 1.60 -12.89
C ASP A 88 5.27 0.35 -13.74
N ASN A 89 5.34 0.52 -15.06
CA ASN A 89 5.47 -0.59 -16.00
C ASN A 89 6.91 -0.62 -16.55
N PHE A 90 7.70 -1.58 -16.10
CA PHE A 90 9.08 -1.76 -16.55
C PHE A 90 9.13 -2.61 -17.82
N ILE A 91 9.73 -2.07 -18.87
CA ILE A 91 9.92 -2.75 -20.16
C ILE A 91 11.42 -2.90 -20.40
N ASN A 92 11.86 -4.11 -20.77
CA ASN A 92 13.24 -4.32 -21.19
C ASN A 92 13.55 -3.44 -22.41
N LEU A 93 14.68 -2.73 -22.37
CA LEU A 93 15.00 -1.72 -23.39
C LEU A 93 15.22 -2.33 -24.78
N ASP A 94 15.81 -3.52 -24.88
CA ASP A 94 16.02 -4.19 -26.17
C ASP A 94 14.70 -4.63 -26.79
N ALA A 95 13.81 -5.20 -25.96
CA ALA A 95 12.46 -5.57 -26.37
C ALA A 95 11.66 -4.34 -26.81
N TRP A 96 11.78 -3.21 -26.09
CA TRP A 96 11.17 -1.94 -26.47
C TRP A 96 11.69 -1.45 -27.82
N ASN A 97 13.00 -1.45 -28.01
CA ASN A 97 13.64 -0.96 -29.23
C ASN A 97 13.31 -1.83 -30.46
N ALA A 98 13.09 -3.13 -30.26
CA ALA A 98 12.67 -4.07 -31.31
C ALA A 98 11.23 -3.85 -31.80
N LEU A 99 10.40 -3.12 -31.06
CA LEU A 99 9.04 -2.80 -31.49
C LEU A 99 9.06 -1.77 -32.65
N PRO A 100 8.22 -1.99 -33.69
CA PRO A 100 7.85 -0.94 -34.63
C PRO A 100 7.18 0.26 -33.93
N ASP A 101 7.24 1.43 -34.56
CA ASP A 101 6.81 2.69 -33.95
C ASP A 101 5.30 2.73 -33.63
N ASP A 102 4.46 2.06 -34.42
CA ASP A 102 3.03 1.93 -34.16
C ASP A 102 2.76 1.11 -32.89
N LEU A 103 3.51 0.02 -32.67
CA LEU A 103 3.39 -0.79 -31.45
C LEU A 103 3.93 -0.05 -30.22
N LYS A 104 5.03 0.72 -30.34
CA LYS A 104 5.50 1.60 -29.26
C LYS A 104 4.41 2.59 -28.87
N ALA A 105 3.79 3.26 -29.84
CA ALA A 105 2.71 4.20 -29.59
C ALA A 105 1.52 3.53 -28.88
N ILE A 106 1.14 2.32 -29.29
CA ILE A 106 0.07 1.56 -28.63
C ILE A 106 0.41 1.27 -27.16
N VAL A 107 1.63 0.82 -26.86
CA VAL A 107 2.05 0.54 -25.48
C VAL A 107 2.05 1.80 -24.62
N GLU A 108 2.53 2.93 -25.14
CA GLU A 108 2.48 4.21 -24.42
C GLU A 108 1.04 4.64 -24.12
N GLN A 109 0.13 4.53 -25.09
CA GLN A 109 -1.27 4.88 -24.88
C GLN A 109 -1.96 3.93 -23.90
N ALA A 110 -1.66 2.63 -23.96
CA ALA A 110 -2.17 1.66 -23.00
C ALA A 110 -1.71 2.00 -21.57
N ASN A 111 -0.43 2.32 -21.38
CA ASN A 111 0.10 2.72 -20.07
C ASN A 111 -0.58 3.98 -19.53
N ARG A 112 -0.77 5.00 -20.37
CA ARG A 112 -1.49 6.24 -19.98
C ARG A 112 -2.94 5.95 -19.59
N ALA A 113 -3.63 5.13 -20.38
CA ALA A 113 -5.02 4.76 -20.12
C ALA A 113 -5.17 3.98 -18.81
N VAL A 114 -4.29 2.99 -18.58
CA VAL A 114 -4.30 2.20 -17.33
C VAL A 114 -3.99 3.06 -16.12
N ASN A 115 -3.00 3.97 -16.21
CA ASN A 115 -2.66 4.87 -15.11
C ASN A 115 -3.90 5.71 -14.68
N GLN A 116 -4.62 6.29 -15.65
CA GLN A 116 -5.85 7.03 -15.38
C GLN A 116 -6.99 6.14 -14.85
N MET A 117 -7.14 4.94 -15.41
CA MET A 117 -8.17 3.98 -15.00
C MET A 117 -8.00 3.56 -13.54
N VAL A 118 -6.77 3.21 -13.12
CA VAL A 118 -6.45 2.82 -11.74
C VAL A 118 -6.81 3.92 -10.76
N LEU A 119 -6.38 5.16 -11.02
CA LEU A 119 -6.72 6.30 -10.17
C LEU A 119 -8.24 6.52 -10.05
N SER A 120 -8.93 6.39 -11.18
CA SER A 120 -10.39 6.60 -11.24
C SER A 120 -11.14 5.52 -10.48
N GLU A 121 -10.69 4.26 -10.58
CA GLU A 121 -11.25 3.14 -9.83
C GLU A 121 -11.08 3.31 -8.31
N PHE A 122 -9.87 3.65 -7.85
CA PHE A 122 -9.64 3.91 -6.42
C PHE A 122 -10.49 5.06 -5.90
N THR A 123 -10.60 6.15 -6.67
CA THR A 123 -11.41 7.31 -6.29
C THR A 123 -12.88 6.92 -6.11
N ALA A 124 -13.42 6.11 -7.03
CA ALA A 124 -14.82 5.67 -6.95
C ALA A 124 -15.06 4.66 -5.82
N ARG A 125 -14.15 3.69 -5.61
CA ARG A 125 -14.38 2.55 -4.71
C ARG A 125 -13.99 2.82 -3.26
N ASN A 126 -13.02 3.71 -3.01
CA ASN A 126 -12.54 3.97 -1.65
C ASN A 126 -13.63 4.54 -0.73
N VAL A 127 -14.54 5.37 -1.24
CA VAL A 127 -15.62 5.95 -0.43
C VAL A 127 -16.56 4.85 0.07
N GLN A 128 -17.04 3.99 -0.84
CA GLN A 128 -17.95 2.89 -0.49
C GLN A 128 -17.31 1.88 0.47
N ALA A 129 -16.04 1.56 0.24
CA ALA A 129 -15.31 0.65 1.12
C ALA A 129 -15.08 1.26 2.51
N LEU A 130 -14.80 2.57 2.59
CA LEU A 130 -14.65 3.24 3.88
C LEU A 130 -15.96 3.24 4.67
N ASP A 131 -17.11 3.46 4.02
CA ASP A 131 -18.41 3.37 4.69
C ASP A 131 -18.70 1.96 5.24
N THR A 132 -18.14 0.92 4.61
CA THR A 132 -18.22 -0.47 5.11
C THR A 132 -17.29 -0.72 6.30
N LEU A 133 -16.16 0.00 6.38
CA LEU A 133 -15.13 -0.16 7.42
C LEU A 133 -15.39 0.70 8.67
N ARG A 134 -16.39 1.58 8.64
CA ARG A 134 -16.76 2.48 9.74
C ARG A 134 -17.62 1.80 10.81
#